data_AF-A0A9P1AI61-F1
#
_entry.id   AF-A0A9P1AI61-F1
#
_cell.length_a   1.000
_cell.length_b   1.000
_cell.length_c   1.000
_cell.angle_alpha   90.00
_cell.angle_beta   90.00
_cell.angle_gamma   90.00
#
_symmetry.space_group_name_H-M   'P 1'
#
loop_
_entity.id
_entity.type
_entity.pdbx_description
1 polymer ?
#
loop_
_entity_poly.entity_id
_entity_poly.type
_entity_poly.pdbx_seq_one_letter_code
_entity_poly.pdbx_strand_id
1 'polypeptide(L)'
;MLIRSLVRVRLTRFFRSDIYIKNRCAEADAILIDMERGENMEHEYKMRSFHRLRDSKYSLPKVLVDPVSSEPNDWIPQLITDPSVSGLALRSSGAAIEQLDDVNPLLAEHNTVFTMIWDTRERRITHSIITYHRVNDADIMWNSSIRSAVVGSLEHNIQPLASRNLRFKDMESAIQEFEILRQIGFTGAVIRNPNLIEVTNEIFGI
;
A
#
# COMPACT_ATOMS: atom_id res chain seq x y z
N MET A 1 10.67 1.30 -9.39
CA MET A 1 9.88 0.22 -10.05
C MET A 1 8.40 0.56 -9.91
N LEU A 2 7.60 0.43 -10.98
CA LEU A 2 6.19 0.84 -11.01
C LEU A 2 5.29 -0.17 -10.27
N ILE A 3 4.39 0.30 -9.40
CA ILE A 3 3.31 -0.50 -8.79
C ILE A 3 1.96 0.00 -9.33
N ARG A 4 1.30 -0.77 -10.19
CA ARG A 4 -0.04 -0.43 -10.70
C ARG A 4 -1.12 -0.99 -9.79
N SER A 5 -0.97 -2.24 -9.35
CA SER A 5 -1.87 -2.87 -8.39
C SER A 5 -1.16 -3.15 -7.07
N LEU A 6 -1.65 -2.52 -5.99
CA LEU A 6 -1.25 -2.82 -4.63
C LEU A 6 -2.40 -3.49 -3.89
N VAL A 7 -2.30 -4.79 -3.61
CA VAL A 7 -3.37 -5.49 -2.88
C VAL A 7 -3.14 -5.36 -1.37
N ARG A 8 -4.07 -4.77 -0.63
CA ARG A 8 -4.01 -4.76 0.83
C ARG A 8 -4.49 -6.11 1.38
N VAL A 9 -3.60 -6.81 2.07
CA VAL A 9 -3.84 -8.17 2.59
C VAL A 9 -3.77 -8.15 4.12
N ARG A 10 -4.80 -8.71 4.76
CA ARG A 10 -4.76 -9.06 6.19
C ARG A 10 -4.41 -10.53 6.32
N LEU A 11 -3.27 -10.84 6.91
CA LEU A 11 -2.90 -12.22 7.20
C LEU A 11 -3.86 -12.81 8.22
N THR A 12 -4.28 -14.05 8.00
CA THR A 12 -5.19 -14.76 8.90
C THR A 12 -4.53 -16.01 9.45
N ARG A 13 -4.99 -16.45 10.63
CA ARG A 13 -4.52 -17.69 11.26
C ARG A 13 -5.07 -18.96 10.61
N PHE A 14 -6.15 -18.86 9.83
CA PHE A 14 -6.96 -20.02 9.43
C PHE A 14 -6.49 -20.71 8.16
N PHE A 15 -5.75 -20.00 7.30
CA PHE A 15 -5.24 -20.53 6.06
C PHE A 15 -3.79 -20.14 5.83
N ARG A 16 -3.11 -20.95 5.03
CA ARG A 16 -1.72 -20.72 4.63
C ARG A 16 -1.62 -19.46 3.77
N SER A 17 -0.99 -18.43 4.31
CA SER A 17 -0.91 -17.10 3.70
C SER A 17 -0.17 -17.10 2.36
N ASP A 18 0.90 -17.88 2.27
CA ASP A 18 1.67 -18.07 1.05
C ASP A 18 0.82 -18.67 -0.08
N ILE A 19 0.02 -19.70 0.22
CA ILE A 19 -0.90 -20.32 -0.75
C ILE A 19 -2.01 -19.35 -1.15
N TYR A 20 -2.58 -18.61 -0.19
CA TYR A 20 -3.61 -17.62 -0.48
C TYR A 20 -3.10 -16.54 -1.44
N ILE A 21 -1.92 -15.97 -1.17
CA ILE A 21 -1.33 -14.91 -1.98
C ILE A 21 -0.94 -15.44 -3.35
N LYS A 22 -0.34 -16.63 -3.43
CA LYS A 22 -0.08 -17.31 -4.71
C LYS A 22 -1.36 -17.46 -5.54
N ASN A 23 -2.45 -17.92 -4.93
CA ASN A 23 -3.66 -18.25 -5.70
C ASN A 23 -4.53 -17.04 -6.03
N ARG A 24 -4.46 -15.95 -5.24
CA ARG A 24 -5.38 -14.81 -5.38
C ARG A 24 -4.70 -13.53 -5.79
N CYS A 25 -3.39 -13.38 -5.55
CA CYS A 25 -2.68 -12.13 -5.71
C CYS A 25 -1.44 -12.24 -6.61
N ALA A 26 -1.16 -13.39 -7.23
CA ALA A 26 0.09 -13.62 -7.97
C ALA A 26 0.35 -12.59 -9.09
N GLU A 27 -0.70 -12.05 -9.69
CA GLU A 27 -0.61 -11.07 -10.78
C GLU A 27 -0.55 -9.61 -10.28
N ALA A 28 -0.63 -9.40 -8.97
CA ALA A 28 -0.44 -8.07 -8.41
C ALA A 28 1.02 -7.65 -8.51
N ASP A 29 1.28 -6.37 -8.75
CA ASP A 29 2.66 -5.86 -8.74
C ASP A 29 3.22 -5.89 -7.29
N ALA A 30 2.37 -5.63 -6.31
CA ALA A 30 2.73 -5.69 -4.89
C ALA A 30 1.55 -6.06 -3.98
N ILE A 31 1.88 -6.54 -2.78
CA ILE A 31 0.95 -6.69 -1.66
C ILE A 31 1.37 -5.79 -0.50
N LEU A 32 0.39 -5.23 0.20
CA LEU A 32 0.58 -4.50 1.46
C LEU A 32 0.02 -5.31 2.61
N ILE A 33 0.92 -5.87 3.43
CA ILE A 33 0.57 -6.71 4.56
C ILE A 33 0.34 -5.85 5.81
N ASP A 34 -0.85 -5.96 6.37
CA ASP A 34 -1.20 -5.29 7.62
C ASP A 34 -0.67 -6.06 8.84
N MET A 35 0.29 -5.45 9.54
CA MET A 35 0.94 -5.96 10.75
C MET A 35 0.44 -5.24 12.02
N GLU A 36 -0.87 -4.97 12.10
CA GLU A 36 -1.51 -4.44 13.32
C GLU A 36 -1.26 -5.32 14.55
N ARG A 37 -0.88 -4.68 15.65
CA ARG A 37 -0.74 -5.26 16.99
C ARG A 37 -2.07 -5.06 17.75
N GLY A 38 -2.86 -6.13 17.93
CA GLY A 38 -3.96 -6.14 18.91
C GLY A 38 -3.47 -6.12 20.37
N GLU A 39 -4.34 -6.29 21.37
CA GLU A 39 -3.91 -6.35 22.79
C GLU A 39 -3.71 -7.78 23.30
N ASN A 40 -4.02 -8.80 22.50
CA ASN A 40 -4.08 -10.21 22.90
C ASN A 40 -3.15 -11.11 22.05
N MET A 41 -2.98 -12.39 22.44
CA MET A 41 -2.16 -13.46 21.79
C MET A 41 -2.29 -13.65 20.25
N GLU A 42 -3.09 -12.83 19.57
CA GLU A 42 -3.14 -12.65 18.12
C GLU A 42 -1.78 -12.27 17.48
N HIS A 43 -0.80 -11.83 18.26
CA HIS A 43 0.52 -11.40 17.77
C HIS A 43 1.33 -12.48 17.08
N GLU A 44 1.43 -13.65 17.70
CA GLU A 44 2.33 -14.69 17.20
C GLU A 44 1.86 -15.26 15.86
N TYR A 45 0.55 -15.26 15.57
CA TYR A 45 0.10 -15.85 14.31
C TYR A 45 0.42 -14.94 13.13
N LYS A 46 0.36 -13.61 13.26
CA LYS A 46 0.68 -12.69 12.16
C LYS A 46 2.15 -12.82 11.78
N MET A 47 3.05 -12.79 12.76
CA MET A 47 4.48 -13.02 12.52
C MET A 47 4.76 -14.42 11.96
N ARG A 48 4.13 -15.48 12.50
CA ARG A 48 4.24 -16.83 11.91
C ARG A 48 3.74 -16.89 10.47
N SER A 49 2.66 -16.19 10.17
CA SER A 49 2.07 -16.11 8.82
C SER A 49 2.98 -15.35 7.87
N PHE A 50 3.59 -14.28 8.35
CA PHE A 50 4.61 -13.52 7.64
C PHE A 50 5.86 -14.37 7.37
N HIS A 51 6.38 -15.10 8.36
CA HIS A 51 7.51 -16.02 8.14
C HIS A 51 7.19 -17.11 7.12
N ARG A 52 5.98 -17.67 7.10
CA ARG A 52 5.56 -18.61 6.05
C ARG A 52 5.56 -17.98 4.65
N LEU A 53 5.21 -16.70 4.56
CA LEU A 53 5.25 -15.96 3.31
C LEU A 53 6.71 -15.71 2.87
N ARG A 54 7.55 -15.22 3.79
CA ARG A 54 8.99 -15.02 3.58
C ARG A 54 9.69 -16.29 3.12
N ASP A 55 9.42 -17.40 3.79
CA ASP A 55 10.05 -18.70 3.53
C ASP A 55 9.30 -19.49 2.44
N SER A 56 8.40 -18.84 1.70
CA SER A 56 7.63 -19.48 0.64
C SER A 56 8.52 -19.88 -0.54
N LYS A 57 8.20 -21.02 -1.15
CA LYS A 57 8.84 -21.48 -2.39
C LYS A 57 8.15 -20.94 -3.65
N TYR A 58 7.05 -20.20 -3.49
CA TYR A 58 6.32 -19.65 -4.61
C TYR A 58 6.90 -18.30 -5.01
N SER A 59 6.78 -17.95 -6.30
CA SER A 59 6.97 -16.58 -6.74
C SER A 59 5.80 -15.76 -6.21
N LEU A 60 6.08 -14.84 -5.30
CA LEU A 60 5.09 -13.94 -4.70
C LEU A 60 5.30 -12.51 -5.20
N PRO A 61 4.25 -11.68 -5.24
CA PRO A 61 4.38 -10.25 -5.50
C PRO A 61 5.34 -9.56 -4.53
N LYS A 62 5.77 -8.35 -4.89
CA LYS A 62 6.57 -7.49 -4.01
C LYS A 62 5.86 -7.34 -2.66
N VAL A 63 6.57 -7.63 -1.57
CA VAL A 63 6.00 -7.59 -0.22
C VAL A 63 6.29 -6.24 0.41
N LEU A 64 5.25 -5.47 0.66
CA LEU A 64 5.28 -4.27 1.47
C LEU A 64 4.59 -4.55 2.80
N VAL A 65 5.04 -3.88 3.85
CA VAL A 65 4.49 -4.07 5.20
C VAL A 65 3.94 -2.76 5.73
N ASP A 66 2.74 -2.81 6.27
CA ASP A 66 2.09 -1.74 6.99
C ASP A 66 2.11 -2.10 8.49
N PRO A 67 3.04 -1.54 9.29
CA PRO A 67 3.19 -1.90 10.69
C PRO A 67 2.04 -1.44 11.60
N VAL A 68 0.99 -0.81 11.05
CA VAL A 68 -0.25 -0.30 11.71
C VAL A 68 -0.13 -0.28 13.24
N SER A 69 0.57 0.73 13.75
CA SER A 69 0.76 0.88 15.19
C SER A 69 0.64 2.34 15.57
N SER A 70 -0.16 2.60 16.61
CA SER A 70 -0.19 3.87 17.35
C SER A 70 0.95 3.97 18.37
N GLU A 71 1.59 2.85 18.69
CA GLU A 71 2.69 2.74 19.66
C GLU A 71 3.98 2.19 19.00
N PRO A 72 5.15 2.26 19.66
CA PRO A 72 6.34 1.57 19.19
C PRO A 72 6.08 0.07 18.96
N ASN A 73 6.36 -0.40 17.75
CA ASN A 73 6.20 -1.81 17.35
C ASN A 73 7.58 -2.44 17.18
N ASP A 74 7.95 -3.34 18.09
CA ASP A 74 9.27 -3.99 18.14
C ASP A 74 9.57 -4.88 16.92
N TRP A 75 8.56 -5.17 16.09
CA TRP A 75 8.77 -5.85 14.82
C TRP A 75 9.32 -4.93 13.74
N ILE A 76 9.12 -3.61 13.83
CA ILE A 76 9.54 -2.66 12.79
C ILE A 76 11.04 -2.77 12.49
N PRO A 77 11.97 -2.76 13.47
CA PRO A 77 13.40 -2.89 13.19
C PRO A 77 13.75 -4.23 12.50
N GLN A 78 13.06 -5.30 12.89
CA GLN A 78 13.24 -6.62 12.27
C GLN A 78 12.70 -6.64 10.83
N LEU A 79 11.55 -6.01 10.58
CA LEU A 79 10.93 -5.93 9.26
C LEU A 79 11.71 -5.01 8.31
N ILE A 80 12.32 -3.92 8.82
CA ILE A 80 13.21 -3.04 8.04
C ILE A 80 14.41 -3.82 7.51
N THR A 81 14.95 -4.72 8.32
CA THR A 81 16.17 -5.47 8.00
C THR A 81 15.91 -6.80 7.28
N ASP A 82 14.65 -7.24 7.20
CA ASP A 82 14.30 -8.50 6.52
C ASP A 82 14.38 -8.34 4.99
N PRO A 83 15.22 -9.12 4.28
CA PRO A 83 15.41 -8.99 2.83
C PRO A 83 14.16 -9.28 2.00
N SER A 84 13.18 -9.97 2.58
CA SER A 84 11.90 -10.25 1.91
C SER A 84 10.94 -9.07 1.92
N VAL A 85 11.16 -8.10 2.81
CA VAL A 85 10.38 -6.86 2.87
C VAL A 85 11.01 -5.84 1.93
N SER A 86 10.24 -5.46 0.92
CA SER A 86 10.70 -4.50 -0.08
C SER A 86 10.35 -3.05 0.26
N GLY A 87 9.55 -2.83 1.29
CA GLY A 87 9.21 -1.48 1.73
C GLY A 87 8.20 -1.45 2.87
N LEU A 88 8.12 -0.29 3.51
CA LEU A 88 7.31 -0.06 4.70
C LEU A 88 6.38 1.12 4.49
N ALA A 89 5.14 0.96 4.95
CA ALA A 89 4.18 2.04 5.01
C ALA A 89 4.45 2.94 6.22
N LEU A 90 4.64 4.23 5.95
CA LEU A 90 4.89 5.28 6.92
C LEU A 90 3.72 6.25 6.94
N ARG A 91 3.30 6.63 8.15
CA ARG A 91 2.26 7.62 8.40
C ARG A 91 2.85 8.75 9.21
N SER A 92 2.42 9.99 8.93
CA SER A 92 2.83 11.24 9.57
C SER A 92 2.92 11.18 11.09
N SER A 93 2.02 10.41 11.72
CA SER A 93 1.84 10.33 13.16
C SER A 93 2.39 9.03 13.78
N GLY A 94 3.16 8.23 13.02
CA GLY A 94 3.57 6.89 13.44
C GLY A 94 4.98 6.85 14.04
N ALA A 95 5.13 6.17 15.18
CA ALA A 95 6.42 5.83 15.80
C ALA A 95 7.40 5.10 14.87
N ALA A 96 6.93 4.59 13.72
CA ALA A 96 7.74 3.96 12.69
C ALA A 96 8.76 4.91 12.03
N ILE A 97 8.47 6.21 11.97
CA ILE A 97 9.37 7.19 11.33
C ILE A 97 10.60 7.44 12.19
N GLU A 98 10.42 7.51 13.52
CA GLU A 98 11.51 7.71 14.48
C GLU A 98 12.53 6.56 14.49
N GLN A 99 12.17 5.40 13.94
CA GLN A 99 13.02 4.22 13.85
C GLN A 99 13.78 4.10 12.52
N LEU A 100 13.62 5.06 11.61
CA LEU A 100 14.31 5.09 10.32
C LEU A 100 15.34 6.23 10.30
N ASP A 101 16.60 5.88 10.53
CA ASP A 101 17.73 6.83 10.69
C ASP A 101 17.94 7.81 9.51
N ASP A 102 17.37 7.53 8.34
CA ASP A 102 17.56 8.33 7.10
C ASP A 102 16.26 8.94 6.55
N VAL A 103 15.12 8.79 7.23
CA VAL A 103 13.85 9.37 6.76
C VAL A 103 13.59 10.67 7.49
N ASN A 104 13.63 11.79 6.78
CA ASN A 104 13.25 13.08 7.33
C ASN A 104 11.76 13.04 7.75
N PRO A 105 11.43 13.14 9.05
CA PRO A 105 10.05 13.07 9.54
C PRO A 105 9.14 14.11 8.89
N LEU A 106 9.70 15.27 8.52
CA LEU A 106 9.00 16.37 7.85
C LEU A 106 8.40 15.94 6.49
N LEU A 107 9.00 14.95 5.80
CA LEU A 107 8.44 14.43 4.54
C LEU A 107 7.16 13.62 4.76
N ALA A 108 6.94 13.10 5.97
CA ALA A 108 5.73 12.38 6.34
C ALA A 108 4.69 13.28 7.03
N GLU A 109 5.08 14.44 7.57
CA GLU A 109 4.21 15.38 8.30
C GLU A 109 3.13 16.07 7.45
N HIS A 110 3.16 15.94 6.12
CA HIS A 110 2.11 16.46 5.27
C HIS A 110 0.82 15.66 5.46
N ASN A 111 -0.09 16.16 6.31
CA ASN A 111 -1.52 15.85 6.47
C ASN A 111 -1.93 14.36 6.49
N THR A 112 -2.82 14.03 7.41
CA THR A 112 -3.42 12.71 7.74
C THR A 112 -4.09 11.92 6.59
N VAL A 113 -3.96 12.35 5.34
CA VAL A 113 -4.56 11.77 4.13
C VAL A 113 -3.58 10.84 3.37
N PHE A 114 -2.29 10.87 3.70
CA PHE A 114 -1.23 10.19 2.96
C PHE A 114 -0.56 9.07 3.77
N THR A 115 -0.39 7.91 3.14
CA THR A 115 0.53 6.87 3.63
C THR A 115 1.67 6.74 2.64
N MET A 116 2.90 6.95 3.08
CA MET A 116 4.09 6.91 2.23
C MET A 116 4.71 5.52 2.25
N ILE A 117 5.26 5.04 1.13
CA ILE A 117 6.03 3.80 1.08
C ILE A 117 7.51 4.15 1.02
N TRP A 118 8.23 3.83 2.08
CA TRP A 118 9.69 3.82 2.08
C TRP A 118 10.18 2.50 1.50
N ASP A 119 10.97 2.55 0.43
CA ASP A 119 11.54 1.37 -0.22
C ASP A 119 12.88 1.02 0.44
N THR A 120 13.02 -0.23 0.87
CA THR A 120 14.21 -0.71 1.61
C THR A 120 15.46 -0.71 0.74
N ARG A 121 15.32 -0.92 -0.57
CA ARG A 121 16.44 -0.99 -1.52
C ARG A 121 16.85 0.39 -2.02
N GLU A 122 15.88 1.22 -2.35
CA GLU A 122 16.14 2.61 -2.81
C GLU A 122 16.45 3.57 -1.65
N ARG A 123 16.20 3.15 -0.40
CA ARG A 123 16.40 3.94 0.83
C ARG A 123 15.73 5.32 0.79
N ARG A 124 14.57 5.42 0.14
CA ARG A 124 13.80 6.65 -0.01
C ARG A 124 12.30 6.37 -0.09
N ILE A 125 11.50 7.42 0.03
CA ILE A 125 10.09 7.34 -0.33
C ILE A 125 9.96 7.18 -1.86
N THR A 126 9.22 6.16 -2.27
CA THR A 126 9.02 5.82 -3.68
C THR A 126 7.55 5.91 -4.10
N HIS A 127 6.62 5.72 -3.16
CA HIS A 127 5.18 5.77 -3.44
C HIS A 127 4.44 6.56 -2.38
N SER A 128 3.34 7.18 -2.77
CA SER A 128 2.36 7.81 -1.88
C SER A 128 1.00 7.14 -2.09
N ILE A 129 0.37 6.69 -1.02
CA ILE A 129 -1.00 6.18 -1.04
C ILE A 129 -1.89 7.34 -0.63
N ILE A 130 -2.65 7.85 -1.60
CA ILE A 130 -3.56 8.99 -1.43
C ILE A 130 -4.96 8.44 -1.22
N THR A 131 -5.49 8.66 -0.02
CA THR A 131 -6.82 8.17 0.32
C THR A 131 -7.89 9.15 -0.14
N TYR A 132 -8.95 8.63 -0.76
CA TYR A 132 -10.07 9.44 -1.22
C TYR A 132 -11.43 8.75 -0.95
N HIS A 133 -12.49 9.56 -0.87
CA HIS A 133 -13.85 9.06 -0.64
C HIS A 133 -14.62 8.82 -1.93
N ARG A 134 -14.66 9.83 -2.79
CA ARG A 134 -15.29 9.83 -4.12
C ARG A 134 -14.51 10.76 -5.03
N VAL A 135 -14.42 10.38 -6.30
CA VAL A 135 -13.99 11.26 -7.39
C VAL A 135 -15.21 11.60 -8.24
N ASN A 136 -15.20 12.80 -8.80
CA ASN A 136 -16.24 13.24 -9.73
C ASN A 136 -15.58 13.78 -10.99
N ASP A 137 -15.90 13.24 -12.14
CA ASP A 137 -15.31 13.65 -13.42
C ASP A 137 -15.68 15.10 -13.78
N ALA A 138 -16.88 15.56 -13.39
CA ALA A 138 -17.42 16.86 -13.77
C ALA A 138 -16.96 18.04 -12.89
N ASP A 139 -16.26 17.79 -11.77
CA ASP A 139 -15.93 18.84 -10.80
C ASP A 139 -14.43 18.85 -10.44
N ILE A 140 -13.70 19.76 -11.10
CA ILE A 140 -12.27 19.98 -10.86
C ILE A 140 -12.02 20.49 -9.44
N MET A 141 -12.93 21.29 -8.88
CA MET A 141 -12.79 21.83 -7.52
C MET A 141 -12.98 20.74 -6.48
N TRP A 142 -13.89 19.79 -6.73
CA TRP A 142 -14.07 18.60 -5.89
C TRP A 142 -12.81 17.74 -5.83
N ASN A 143 -12.10 17.60 -6.95
CA ASN A 143 -10.86 16.83 -7.05
C ASN A 143 -9.60 17.65 -6.77
N SER A 144 -9.72 18.94 -6.43
CA SER A 144 -8.57 19.86 -6.35
C SER A 144 -7.50 19.36 -5.36
N SER A 145 -7.90 18.94 -4.17
CA SER A 145 -6.98 18.44 -3.15
C SER A 145 -6.22 17.18 -3.59
N ILE A 146 -6.89 16.23 -4.23
CA ILE A 146 -6.23 15.00 -4.72
C ILE A 146 -5.34 15.29 -5.93
N ARG A 147 -5.73 16.21 -6.82
CA ARG A 147 -4.93 16.64 -7.96
C ARG A 147 -3.63 17.30 -7.50
N SER A 148 -3.71 18.25 -6.56
CA SER A 148 -2.51 18.90 -6.00
C SER A 148 -1.56 17.90 -5.35
N ALA A 149 -2.10 16.89 -4.66
CA ALA A 149 -1.29 15.86 -4.03
C ALA A 149 -0.62 14.90 -5.04
N VAL A 150 -1.32 14.55 -6.12
CA VAL A 150 -0.78 13.77 -7.23
C VAL A 150 0.35 14.55 -7.92
N VAL A 151 0.11 15.82 -8.26
CA VAL A 151 1.13 16.69 -8.88
C VAL A 151 2.36 16.80 -7.97
N GLY A 152 2.17 17.10 -6.69
CA GLY A 152 3.28 17.19 -5.74
C GLY A 152 4.05 15.87 -5.59
N SER A 153 3.37 14.72 -5.64
CA SER A 153 4.04 13.41 -5.61
C SER A 153 4.92 13.21 -6.85
N LEU A 154 4.36 13.49 -8.03
CA LEU A 154 5.08 13.32 -9.31
C LEU A 154 6.28 14.26 -9.43
N GLU A 155 6.17 15.52 -9.00
CA GLU A 155 7.28 16.49 -8.96
C GLU A 155 8.46 16.01 -8.11
N HIS A 156 8.20 15.19 -7.09
CA HIS A 156 9.22 14.62 -6.20
C HIS A 156 9.65 13.20 -6.59
N ASN A 157 9.28 12.71 -7.79
CA ASN A 157 9.54 11.34 -8.24
C ASN A 157 8.98 10.27 -7.28
N ILE A 158 7.80 10.55 -6.72
CA ILE A 158 7.03 9.65 -5.87
C ILE A 158 5.80 9.21 -6.64
N GLN A 159 5.60 7.89 -6.73
CA GLN A 159 4.51 7.30 -7.47
C GLN A 159 3.17 7.41 -6.68
N PRO A 160 2.15 8.13 -7.17
CA PRO A 160 0.87 8.24 -6.48
C PRO A 160 -0.04 7.04 -6.76
N LEU A 161 -0.48 6.38 -5.69
CA LEU A 161 -1.42 5.26 -5.68
C LEU A 161 -2.75 5.69 -5.06
N ALA A 162 -3.85 5.41 -5.76
CA ALA A 162 -5.18 5.79 -5.28
C ALA A 162 -5.72 4.77 -4.28
N SER A 163 -6.19 5.20 -3.11
CA SER A 163 -6.83 4.31 -2.12
C SER A 163 -8.25 4.76 -1.83
N ARG A 164 -9.22 3.97 -2.30
CA ARG A 164 -10.63 4.23 -2.04
C ARG A 164 -11.00 3.82 -0.61
N ASN A 165 -11.61 4.72 0.15
CA ASN A 165 -12.12 4.39 1.49
C ASN A 165 -13.26 3.36 1.46
N LEU A 166 -14.20 3.55 0.53
CA LEU A 166 -15.38 2.72 0.36
C LEU A 166 -15.13 1.59 -0.64
N ARG A 167 -15.93 0.52 -0.55
CA ARG A 167 -15.91 -0.55 -1.56
C ARG A 167 -16.60 -0.08 -2.83
N PHE A 168 -16.12 -0.57 -3.96
CA PHE A 168 -16.84 -0.49 -5.23
C PHE A 168 -18.16 -1.27 -5.12
N LYS A 169 -19.21 -0.74 -5.75
CA LYS A 169 -20.52 -1.40 -5.81
C LYS A 169 -20.47 -2.59 -6.76
N ASP A 170 -19.85 -2.38 -7.92
CA ASP A 170 -19.74 -3.32 -9.03
C ASP A 170 -18.44 -3.04 -9.82
N MET A 171 -18.14 -3.92 -10.78
CA MET A 171 -16.92 -3.84 -11.60
C MET A 171 -16.93 -2.63 -12.54
N GLU A 172 -18.09 -2.31 -13.14
CA GLU A 172 -18.20 -1.20 -14.09
C GLU A 172 -17.92 0.14 -13.42
N SER A 173 -18.49 0.36 -12.23
CA SER A 173 -18.20 1.52 -11.40
C SER A 173 -16.71 1.59 -11.00
N ALA A 174 -16.05 0.44 -10.82
CA ALA A 174 -14.62 0.40 -10.51
C ALA A 174 -13.76 0.81 -11.71
N ILE A 175 -14.07 0.30 -12.90
CA ILE A 175 -13.40 0.63 -14.16
C ILE A 175 -13.51 2.13 -14.44
N GLN A 176 -14.73 2.67 -14.41
CA GLN A 176 -14.96 4.11 -14.65
C GLN A 176 -14.19 4.97 -13.66
N GLU A 177 -14.17 4.60 -12.39
CA GLU A 177 -13.45 5.36 -11.37
C GLU A 177 -11.93 5.27 -11.54
N PHE A 178 -11.39 4.11 -11.92
CA PHE A 178 -9.96 3.96 -12.21
C PHE A 178 -9.52 4.77 -13.43
N GLU A 179 -10.36 4.86 -14.47
CA GLU A 179 -10.07 5.74 -15.62
C GLU A 179 -10.01 7.22 -15.21
N ILE A 180 -10.95 7.69 -14.37
CA ILE A 180 -10.92 9.06 -13.84
C ILE A 180 -9.65 9.30 -13.03
N LEU A 181 -9.27 8.35 -12.16
CA LEU A 181 -8.05 8.45 -11.36
C LEU A 181 -6.79 8.50 -12.23
N ARG A 182 -6.73 7.68 -13.29
CA ARG A 182 -5.64 7.72 -14.26
C ARG A 182 -5.55 9.07 -14.94
N GLN A 183 -6.68 9.65 -15.37
CA GLN A 183 -6.72 11.00 -15.95
C GLN A 183 -6.30 12.09 -14.96
N ILE A 184 -6.50 11.88 -13.67
CA ILE A 184 -6.00 12.77 -12.61
C ILE A 184 -4.46 12.71 -12.49
N GLY A 185 -3.84 11.61 -12.91
CA GLY A 185 -2.40 11.38 -12.85
C GLY A 185 -1.99 10.31 -11.83
N PHE A 186 -2.96 9.58 -11.25
CA PHE A 186 -2.62 8.37 -10.51
C PHE A 186 -2.00 7.33 -11.43
N THR A 187 -1.07 6.57 -10.88
CA THR A 187 -0.25 5.58 -11.62
C THR A 187 -0.52 4.15 -11.15
N GLY A 188 -1.47 3.98 -10.24
CA GLY A 188 -1.86 2.72 -9.68
C GLY A 188 -2.93 2.90 -8.60
N ALA A 189 -3.43 1.78 -8.09
CA ALA A 189 -4.44 1.77 -7.06
C ALA A 189 -4.17 0.72 -5.98
N VAL A 190 -4.59 1.05 -4.76
CA VAL A 190 -4.66 0.14 -3.63
C VAL A 190 -6.03 -0.55 -3.64
N ILE A 191 -6.03 -1.87 -3.83
CA ILE A 191 -7.23 -2.68 -3.95
C ILE A 191 -7.37 -3.67 -2.80
N ARG A 192 -8.61 -3.90 -2.36
CA ARG A 192 -8.95 -4.88 -1.31
C ARG A 192 -9.55 -6.17 -1.89
N ASN A 193 -10.03 -6.11 -3.13
CA ASN A 193 -10.59 -7.26 -3.84
C ASN A 193 -9.57 -7.70 -4.90
N PRO A 194 -8.95 -8.88 -4.76
CA PRO A 194 -7.97 -9.36 -5.72
C PRO A 194 -8.54 -9.57 -7.13
N ASN A 195 -9.87 -9.70 -7.29
CA ASN A 195 -10.49 -9.80 -8.61
C ASN A 195 -10.36 -8.50 -9.43
N LEU A 196 -9.89 -7.39 -8.85
CA LEU A 196 -9.64 -6.14 -9.55
C LEU A 196 -8.21 -6.01 -10.09
N ILE A 197 -7.32 -6.99 -9.83
CA ILE A 197 -5.90 -6.89 -10.19
C ILE A 197 -5.71 -6.68 -11.69
N GLU A 198 -6.32 -7.53 -12.52
CA GLU A 198 -6.19 -7.49 -13.98
C GLU A 198 -6.63 -6.12 -14.52
N VAL A 199 -7.87 -5.72 -14.23
CA VAL A 199 -8.41 -4.40 -14.61
C VAL A 199 -7.54 -3.24 -14.12
N THR A 200 -7.02 -3.31 -12.89
CA THR A 200 -6.14 -2.25 -12.35
C THR A 200 -4.84 -2.18 -13.15
N ASN A 201 -4.22 -3.32 -13.44
CA ASN A 201 -2.97 -3.40 -14.20
C ASN A 201 -3.15 -2.94 -15.65
N GLU A 202 -4.29 -3.24 -16.27
CA GLU A 202 -4.63 -2.80 -17.63
C GLU A 202 -4.77 -1.28 -17.70
N ILE A 203 -5.60 -0.69 -16.83
CA ILE A 203 -5.88 0.75 -16.85
C ILE A 203 -4.61 1.55 -16.55
N PHE A 204 -3.86 1.18 -15.52
CA PHE A 204 -2.67 1.93 -15.10
C PHE A 204 -1.37 1.46 -15.78
N GLY A 205 -1.43 0.54 -16.75
CA GLY A 205 -0.27 -0.06 -17.41
C GLY A 205 0.23 0.63 -18.68
N ILE A 206 -0.36 1.76 -19.06
CA ILE A 206 -0.09 2.50 -20.30
C ILE A 206 0.95 3.60 -20.08
#